data_AF-A0A9W9ZUZ2-F1
#
_entry.id   AF-A0A9W9ZUZ2-F1
#
_cell.length_a   1.000
_cell.length_b   1.000
_cell.length_c   1.000
_cell.angle_alpha   90.00
_cell.angle_beta   90.00
_cell.angle_gamma   90.00
#
_symmetry.space_group_name_H-M   'P 1'
#
loop_
_entity.id
_entity.type
_entity.pdbx_description
1 polymer ?
#
loop_
_entity_poly.entity_id
_entity_poly.type
_entity_poly.pdbx_seq_one_letter_code
_entity_poly.pdbx_strand_id
1 'polypeptide(L)'
;MRAGPNPCLDHTLCIGKIRILMSPLELRRSNSLEQLSQIKSSTVTSVGSVKTSDQQSVNKGNSTEGTNVPGLLSLQDRIAEAEQNLKKEMKVHTGFKTISQLVMTDPVKQREMEAKVSQSHQKITEWQEELKHLKDEQVFLIESHRKKMLKIKIADLEADLEKQVRSQRSLEMLLGVVEENRKKEVMENIGMCAQLVEKIKTELTELEVSLHSLTEKTTASSQKHTWLNKDRRVLTALINTEKDYCNDLETLVCEALSGVKLQSTQLKDLDCEGLFGKIESILETSKKLLNSLENAVREQGRKGSRTW
;
A
#
# COMPACT_ATOMS: atom_id res chain seq x y z
N MET A 1 -24.07 57.12 70.58
CA MET A 1 -24.72 57.92 69.52
C MET A 1 -24.70 57.08 68.25
N ARG A 2 -25.85 56.50 67.82
CA ARG A 2 -26.58 56.79 66.56
C ARG A 2 -25.66 57.03 65.34
N ALA A 3 -25.77 56.42 64.17
CA ALA A 3 -26.83 55.63 63.52
C ALA A 3 -26.23 54.83 62.31
N GLY A 4 -26.88 53.75 61.86
CA GLY A 4 -26.75 53.22 60.47
C GLY A 4 -27.69 53.97 59.49
N PRO A 5 -28.05 53.46 58.29
CA PRO A 5 -27.61 52.21 57.60
C PRO A 5 -27.37 52.31 56.05
N ASN A 6 -26.81 51.23 55.49
CA ASN A 6 -27.07 50.58 54.18
C ASN A 6 -26.53 51.12 52.82
N PRO A 7 -26.33 50.18 51.86
CA PRO A 7 -25.49 50.34 50.66
C PRO A 7 -26.29 50.63 49.39
N CYS A 8 -25.68 51.35 48.44
CA CYS A 8 -26.20 51.52 47.09
C CYS A 8 -25.34 50.76 46.07
N LEU A 9 -26.07 50.02 45.23
CA LEU A 9 -25.67 49.37 43.99
C LEU A 9 -25.02 50.37 43.02
N ASP A 10 -24.00 49.95 42.27
CA ASP A 10 -24.02 50.21 40.83
C ASP A 10 -23.20 49.16 40.04
N HIS A 11 -23.87 48.59 39.05
CA HIS A 11 -23.36 47.61 38.08
C HIS A 11 -23.07 48.40 36.80
N THR A 12 -21.81 48.65 36.47
CA THR A 12 -21.45 49.14 35.13
C THR A 12 -20.86 48.01 34.30
N LEU A 13 -21.72 47.53 33.41
CA LEU A 13 -21.55 46.44 32.47
C LEU A 13 -20.64 46.88 31.30
N CYS A 14 -19.37 46.46 31.31
CA CYS A 14 -18.49 46.55 30.13
C CYS A 14 -18.73 45.34 29.21
N ILE A 15 -19.73 45.39 28.32
CA ILE A 15 -19.83 44.44 27.21
C ILE A 15 -18.78 44.83 26.16
N GLY A 16 -17.64 44.15 26.23
CA GLY A 16 -16.64 44.13 25.17
C GLY A 16 -17.23 43.51 23.90
N LYS A 17 -17.01 44.17 22.77
CA LYS A 17 -17.16 43.60 21.42
C LYS A 17 -16.28 42.35 21.31
N ILE A 18 -16.86 41.17 21.47
CA ILE A 18 -16.22 39.92 21.04
C ILE A 18 -16.44 39.82 19.54
N ARG A 19 -15.53 40.45 18.78
CA ARG A 19 -15.32 40.15 17.37
C ARG A 19 -14.59 38.81 17.36
N ILE A 20 -15.30 37.73 17.05
CA ILE A 20 -14.65 36.42 16.85
C ILE A 20 -13.72 36.59 15.66
N LEU A 21 -12.42 36.71 15.94
CA LEU A 21 -11.36 36.65 14.94
C LEU A 21 -11.47 35.27 14.29
N MET A 22 -11.80 35.26 13.00
CA MET A 22 -11.65 34.07 12.18
C MET A 22 -10.22 33.57 12.33
N SER A 23 -10.08 32.30 12.68
CA SER A 23 -8.77 31.67 12.85
C SER A 23 -8.06 31.58 11.48
N PRO A 24 -6.73 31.76 11.40
CA PRO A 24 -5.97 31.73 10.13
C PRO A 24 -6.14 30.45 9.27
N LEU A 25 -6.75 29.40 9.81
CA LEU A 25 -7.08 28.16 9.09
C LEU A 25 -8.34 28.29 8.20
N GLU A 26 -9.26 29.22 8.50
CA GLU A 26 -10.42 29.54 7.67
C GLU A 26 -9.99 30.23 6.36
N LEU A 27 -9.01 31.14 6.41
CA LEU A 27 -8.44 31.76 5.20
C LEU A 27 -7.74 30.74 4.28
N ARG A 28 -7.20 29.65 4.82
CA ARG A 28 -6.58 28.58 4.01
C ARG A 28 -7.63 27.69 3.33
N ARG A 29 -8.80 27.49 3.93
CA ARG A 29 -9.91 26.72 3.34
C ARG A 29 -10.65 27.50 2.25
N SER A 30 -10.78 28.83 2.35
CA SER A 30 -11.43 29.64 1.31
C SER A 30 -10.67 29.63 -0.04
N ASN A 31 -9.34 29.68 -0.02
CA ASN A 31 -8.53 29.63 -1.26
C ASN A 31 -8.53 28.25 -1.94
N SER A 32 -8.80 27.16 -1.20
CA SER A 32 -8.88 25.81 -1.78
C SER A 32 -10.26 25.49 -2.36
N LEU A 33 -11.31 26.18 -1.91
CA LEU A 33 -12.69 25.99 -2.37
C LEU A 33 -13.03 26.83 -3.62
N GLU A 34 -12.38 27.97 -3.84
CA GLU A 34 -12.55 28.74 -5.08
C GLU A 34 -11.93 28.06 -6.32
N GLN A 35 -10.87 27.26 -6.15
CA GLN A 35 -10.29 26.50 -7.27
C GLN A 35 -11.16 25.30 -7.70
N LEU A 36 -12.07 24.83 -6.84
CA LEU A 36 -12.96 23.71 -7.13
C LEU A 36 -14.32 24.15 -7.69
N SER A 37 -14.68 25.44 -7.59
CA SER A 37 -15.93 25.97 -8.15
C SER A 37 -15.84 26.34 -9.63
N GLN A 38 -14.63 26.59 -10.16
CA GLN A 38 -14.44 26.88 -11.59
C GLN A 38 -14.56 25.65 -12.51
N ILE A 39 -14.56 24.43 -11.97
CA ILE A 39 -14.62 23.19 -12.78
C ILE A 39 -16.06 22.72 -13.06
N LYS A 40 -17.08 23.32 -12.42
CA LYS A 40 -18.49 22.86 -12.52
C LYS A 40 -19.45 23.73 -13.32
N SER A 41 -18.97 24.75 -14.04
CA SER A 41 -19.85 25.62 -14.83
C SER A 41 -19.43 25.67 -16.30
N SER A 42 -19.79 24.65 -17.08
CA SER A 42 -19.96 24.78 -18.55
C SER A 42 -20.50 23.50 -19.22
N THR A 43 -21.81 23.28 -19.15
CA THR A 43 -22.65 22.69 -20.22
C THR A 43 -24.11 22.98 -19.82
N VAL A 44 -25.02 23.61 -20.57
CA VAL A 44 -25.54 23.43 -21.94
C VAL A 44 -26.28 24.76 -22.29
N THR A 45 -26.22 25.39 -23.47
CA THR A 45 -27.07 25.16 -24.67
C THR A 45 -26.72 26.15 -25.79
N SER A 46 -26.59 25.67 -27.06
CA SER A 46 -27.52 26.00 -28.17
C SER A 46 -26.87 25.88 -29.57
N VAL A 47 -27.32 24.85 -30.30
CA VAL A 47 -27.74 24.77 -31.72
C VAL A 47 -27.14 25.72 -32.77
N GLY A 48 -26.57 25.15 -33.85
CA GLY A 48 -26.32 25.88 -35.10
C GLY A 48 -25.41 25.22 -36.17
N SER A 49 -25.82 24.07 -36.71
CA SER A 49 -25.67 23.55 -38.10
C SER A 49 -24.49 23.93 -39.06
N VAL A 50 -23.96 22.87 -39.72
CA VAL A 50 -23.46 22.76 -41.13
C VAL A 50 -21.92 22.63 -41.42
N LYS A 51 -21.58 21.39 -41.85
CA LYS A 51 -20.62 20.89 -42.88
C LYS A 51 -19.10 20.66 -42.64
N THR A 52 -18.77 19.37 -42.85
CA THR A 52 -17.70 18.74 -43.69
C THR A 52 -16.29 18.45 -43.18
N SER A 53 -15.94 17.17 -43.39
CA SER A 53 -14.65 16.49 -43.62
C SER A 53 -13.68 16.18 -42.48
N ASP A 54 -13.52 14.86 -42.27
CA ASP A 54 -12.29 14.06 -42.15
C ASP A 54 -11.11 14.60 -41.32
N GLN A 55 -10.85 13.97 -40.17
CA GLN A 55 -9.62 13.18 -39.92
C GLN A 55 -9.54 12.67 -38.48
N GLN A 56 -9.49 11.34 -38.37
CA GLN A 56 -8.71 10.50 -37.46
C GLN A 56 -7.93 11.18 -36.29
N SER A 57 -8.34 10.94 -35.04
CA SER A 57 -7.43 10.78 -33.90
C SER A 57 -8.16 10.20 -32.69
N VAL A 58 -7.64 9.08 -32.19
CA VAL A 58 -8.20 8.28 -31.09
C VAL A 58 -7.98 9.02 -29.77
N ASN A 59 -9.09 9.46 -29.19
CA ASN A 59 -9.15 10.14 -27.91
C ASN A 59 -8.88 9.13 -26.77
N LYS A 60 -7.73 9.24 -26.09
CA LYS A 60 -7.44 8.50 -24.85
C LYS A 60 -7.53 9.48 -23.68
N GLY A 61 -8.74 9.62 -23.15
CA GLY A 61 -8.98 10.30 -21.89
C GLY A 61 -8.45 9.47 -20.71
N ASN A 62 -7.62 10.08 -19.87
CA ASN A 62 -7.92 10.34 -18.46
C ASN A 62 -6.65 10.88 -17.80
N SER A 63 -6.59 12.20 -17.65
CA SER A 63 -5.64 12.87 -16.77
C SER A 63 -6.03 12.49 -15.34
N THR A 64 -5.25 11.60 -14.74
CA THR A 64 -5.39 11.22 -13.33
C THR A 64 -4.50 12.12 -12.50
N GLU A 65 -5.15 12.87 -11.63
CA GLU A 65 -4.60 13.63 -10.53
C GLU A 65 -3.55 12.78 -9.79
N GLY A 66 -2.28 13.14 -9.95
CA GLY A 66 -1.11 12.34 -9.59
C GLY A 66 -0.98 12.11 -8.09
N THR A 67 -1.64 11.08 -7.58
CA THR A 67 -1.29 10.49 -6.29
C THR A 67 -0.09 9.60 -6.51
N ASN A 68 1.12 10.07 -6.16
CA ASN A 68 2.35 9.29 -6.22
C ASN A 68 2.24 8.07 -5.30
N VAL A 69 1.77 6.93 -5.83
CA VAL A 69 1.76 5.65 -5.12
C VAL A 69 3.21 5.15 -5.01
N PRO A 70 3.79 5.03 -3.81
CA PRO A 70 5.18 4.61 -3.65
C PRO A 70 5.41 3.22 -4.27
N GLY A 71 6.46 3.07 -5.08
CA GLY A 71 6.82 1.80 -5.72
C GLY A 71 6.07 1.48 -7.02
N LEU A 72 5.05 2.26 -7.40
CA LEU A 72 4.25 1.99 -8.60
C LEU A 72 5.06 2.13 -9.90
N LEU A 73 5.95 3.13 -9.99
CA LEU A 73 6.79 3.35 -11.18
C LEU A 73 7.74 2.17 -11.44
N SER A 74 8.44 1.72 -10.41
CA SER A 74 9.35 0.56 -10.52
C SER A 74 8.59 -0.71 -10.95
N LEU A 75 7.36 -0.89 -10.48
CA LEU A 75 6.53 -2.01 -10.89
C LEU A 75 6.04 -1.86 -12.34
N GLN A 76 5.70 -0.65 -12.76
CA GLN A 76 5.32 -0.33 -14.14
C GLN A 76 6.46 -0.66 -15.11
N ASP A 77 7.71 -0.34 -14.75
CA ASP A 77 8.90 -0.65 -15.54
C ASP A 77 9.11 -2.16 -15.67
N ARG A 78 8.98 -2.91 -14.56
CA ARG A 78 9.05 -4.38 -14.55
C ARG A 78 7.97 -5.02 -15.43
N ILE A 79 6.75 -4.49 -15.41
CA ILE A 79 5.65 -4.93 -16.29
C ILE A 79 6.03 -4.70 -17.75
N ALA A 80 6.50 -3.49 -18.10
CA ALA A 80 6.89 -3.16 -19.46
C ALA A 80 8.03 -4.07 -19.98
N GLU A 81 9.01 -4.35 -19.13
CA GLU A 81 10.10 -5.27 -19.43
C GLU A 81 9.59 -6.71 -19.68
N ALA A 82 8.72 -7.21 -18.80
CA ALA A 82 8.11 -8.54 -18.96
C ALA A 82 7.26 -8.65 -20.24
N GLU A 83 6.48 -7.62 -20.57
CA GLU A 83 5.71 -7.56 -21.83
C GLU A 83 6.63 -7.58 -23.06
N GLN A 84 7.75 -6.85 -22.99
CA GLN A 84 8.74 -6.85 -24.05
C GLN A 84 9.40 -8.23 -24.21
N ASN A 85 9.75 -8.89 -23.12
CA ASN A 85 10.38 -10.21 -23.14
C ASN A 85 9.42 -11.29 -23.64
N LEU A 86 8.16 -11.27 -23.19
CA LEU A 86 7.10 -12.12 -23.73
C LEU A 86 6.97 -11.95 -25.25
N LYS A 87 6.96 -10.71 -25.74
CA LYS A 87 6.87 -10.42 -27.18
C LYS A 87 8.08 -10.94 -27.95
N LYS A 88 9.29 -10.86 -27.39
CA LYS A 88 10.51 -11.43 -28.00
C LYS A 88 10.40 -12.95 -28.09
N GLU A 89 9.98 -13.62 -27.02
CA GLU A 89 9.86 -15.08 -26.98
C GLU A 89 8.75 -15.58 -27.92
N MET A 90 7.62 -14.89 -28.03
CA MET A 90 6.57 -15.22 -29.02
C MET A 90 7.09 -15.20 -30.46
N LYS A 91 7.97 -14.26 -30.81
CA LYS A 91 8.61 -14.22 -32.13
C LYS A 91 9.55 -15.41 -32.34
N VAL A 92 10.36 -15.73 -31.34
CA VAL A 92 11.27 -16.89 -31.35
C VAL A 92 10.49 -18.19 -31.53
N HIS A 93 9.42 -18.39 -30.75
CA HIS A 93 8.53 -19.55 -30.87
C HIS A 93 7.93 -19.66 -32.27
N THR A 94 7.46 -18.54 -32.83
CA THR A 94 6.90 -18.51 -34.19
C THR A 94 7.95 -18.93 -35.21
N GLY A 95 9.19 -18.42 -35.10
CA GLY A 95 10.31 -18.82 -35.95
C GLY A 95 10.65 -20.31 -35.84
N PHE A 96 10.74 -20.85 -34.63
CA PHE A 96 10.96 -22.28 -34.41
C PHE A 96 9.83 -23.13 -34.99
N LYS A 97 8.58 -22.69 -34.85
CA LYS A 97 7.41 -23.37 -35.41
C LYS A 97 7.45 -23.42 -36.94
N THR A 98 7.81 -22.32 -37.60
CA THR A 98 7.99 -22.27 -39.06
C THR A 98 9.13 -23.19 -39.51
N ILE A 99 10.28 -23.17 -38.84
CA ILE A 99 11.41 -24.03 -39.20
C ILE A 99 11.04 -25.51 -38.98
N SER A 100 10.36 -25.84 -37.89
CA SER A 100 9.90 -27.20 -37.60
C SER A 100 8.99 -27.74 -38.71
N GLN A 101 8.13 -26.90 -39.30
CA GLN A 101 7.26 -27.25 -40.43
C GLN A 101 8.02 -27.46 -41.76
N LEU A 102 9.21 -26.87 -41.90
CA LEU A 102 10.03 -26.99 -43.11
C LEU A 102 10.98 -28.19 -43.06
N VAL A 103 11.34 -28.67 -41.87
CA VAL A 103 12.31 -29.76 -41.66
C VAL A 103 11.60 -31.11 -41.49
N MET A 104 10.62 -31.38 -42.35
CA MET A 104 9.79 -32.61 -42.29
C MET A 104 10.47 -33.85 -42.89
N THR A 105 11.63 -33.67 -43.54
CA THR A 105 12.34 -34.73 -44.27
C THR A 105 13.44 -35.42 -43.45
N ASP A 106 13.85 -34.82 -42.33
CA ASP A 106 14.88 -35.36 -41.42
C ASP A 106 14.28 -35.58 -40.02
N PRO A 107 14.01 -36.84 -39.62
CA PRO A 107 13.33 -37.16 -38.36
C PRO A 107 14.18 -36.88 -37.11
N VAL A 108 15.49 -36.67 -37.23
CA VAL A 108 16.33 -36.26 -36.11
C VAL A 108 16.22 -34.75 -35.90
N LYS A 109 16.35 -33.98 -36.97
CA LYS A 109 16.21 -32.51 -36.91
C LYS A 109 14.78 -32.08 -36.57
N GLN A 110 13.78 -32.82 -37.03
CA GLN A 110 12.38 -32.56 -36.66
C GLN A 110 12.19 -32.66 -35.14
N ARG A 111 12.68 -33.73 -34.50
CA ARG A 111 12.61 -33.88 -33.03
C ARG A 111 13.37 -32.79 -32.27
N GLU A 112 14.55 -32.38 -32.76
CA GLU A 112 15.31 -31.28 -32.14
C GLU A 112 14.53 -29.95 -32.21
N MET A 113 13.90 -29.68 -33.36
CA MET A 113 13.09 -28.48 -33.55
C MET A 113 11.82 -28.50 -32.70
N GLU A 114 11.13 -29.64 -32.64
CA GLU A 114 9.98 -29.83 -31.76
C GLU A 114 10.35 -29.60 -30.29
N ALA A 115 11.51 -30.08 -29.83
CA ALA A 115 12.00 -29.81 -28.48
C ALA A 115 12.25 -28.30 -28.23
N LYS A 116 12.81 -27.58 -29.21
CA LYS A 116 12.98 -26.11 -29.13
C LYS A 116 11.65 -25.37 -29.14
N VAL A 117 10.66 -25.83 -29.92
CA VAL A 117 9.30 -25.29 -29.94
C VAL A 117 8.65 -25.46 -28.56
N SER A 118 8.74 -26.66 -27.96
CA SER A 118 8.23 -26.94 -26.61
C SER A 118 8.92 -26.09 -25.55
N GLN A 119 10.25 -25.95 -25.61
CA GLN A 119 11.00 -25.11 -24.67
C GLN A 119 10.59 -23.63 -24.77
N SER A 120 10.47 -23.11 -25.99
CA SER A 120 10.04 -21.73 -26.21
C SER A 120 8.59 -21.51 -25.78
N HIS A 121 7.71 -22.50 -26.01
CA HIS A 121 6.34 -22.47 -25.51
C HIS A 121 6.28 -22.41 -23.98
N GLN A 122 7.11 -23.19 -23.29
CA GLN A 122 7.22 -23.15 -21.83
C GLN A 122 7.68 -21.77 -21.32
N LYS A 123 8.66 -21.14 -21.99
CA LYS A 123 9.07 -19.78 -21.64
C LYS A 123 7.96 -18.76 -21.84
N ILE A 124 7.14 -18.91 -22.89
CA ILE A 124 5.97 -18.05 -23.10
C ILE A 124 4.99 -18.17 -21.93
N THR A 125 4.69 -19.39 -21.48
CA THR A 125 3.80 -19.60 -20.34
C THR A 125 4.36 -19.00 -19.05
N GLU A 126 5.66 -19.18 -18.79
CA GLU A 126 6.35 -18.57 -17.64
C GLU A 126 6.26 -17.03 -17.67
N TRP A 127 6.49 -16.40 -18.82
CA TRP A 127 6.36 -14.95 -18.97
C TRP A 127 4.90 -14.47 -18.83
N GLN A 128 3.93 -15.24 -19.28
CA GLN A 128 2.50 -14.93 -19.11
C GLN A 128 2.09 -14.97 -17.63
N GLU A 129 2.59 -15.95 -16.88
CA GLU A 129 2.36 -16.06 -15.44
C GLU A 129 3.02 -14.92 -14.66
N GLU A 130 4.28 -14.60 -14.97
CA GLU A 130 4.99 -13.46 -14.35
C GLU A 130 4.26 -12.15 -14.64
N LEU A 131 3.82 -11.93 -15.89
CA LEU A 131 3.07 -10.73 -16.26
C LEU A 131 1.74 -10.62 -15.51
N LYS A 132 1.04 -11.75 -15.35
CA LYS A 132 -0.19 -11.81 -14.54
C LYS A 132 0.11 -11.44 -13.09
N HIS A 133 1.15 -12.04 -12.50
CA HIS A 133 1.56 -11.77 -11.14
C HIS A 133 1.92 -10.29 -10.92
N LEU A 134 2.69 -9.69 -11.82
CA LEU A 134 3.06 -8.27 -11.74
C LEU A 134 1.84 -7.34 -11.85
N LYS A 135 0.87 -7.68 -12.71
CA LYS A 135 -0.39 -6.93 -12.83
C LYS A 135 -1.25 -7.06 -11.59
N ASP A 136 -1.33 -8.25 -11.00
CA ASP A 136 -2.03 -8.46 -9.73
C ASP A 136 -1.35 -7.69 -8.58
N GLU A 137 -0.01 -7.66 -8.54
CA GLU A 137 0.78 -6.85 -7.61
C GLU A 137 0.49 -5.35 -7.77
N GLN A 138 0.32 -4.87 -9.01
CA GLN A 138 0.00 -3.48 -9.30
C GLN A 138 -1.38 -3.09 -8.76
N VAL A 139 -2.39 -3.91 -9.03
CA VAL A 139 -3.74 -3.72 -8.52
C VAL A 139 -3.73 -3.70 -6.99
N PHE A 140 -3.04 -4.67 -6.38
CA PHE A 140 -2.92 -4.74 -4.93
C PHE A 140 -2.26 -3.50 -4.32
N LEU A 141 -1.17 -3.02 -4.91
CA LEU A 141 -0.44 -1.84 -4.42
C LEU A 141 -1.32 -0.58 -4.47
N ILE A 142 -2.03 -0.37 -5.57
CA ILE A 142 -2.94 0.76 -5.75
C ILE A 142 -4.11 0.68 -4.78
N GLU A 143 -4.77 -0.49 -4.65
CA GLU A 143 -5.90 -0.68 -3.75
C GLU A 143 -5.48 -0.54 -2.28
N SER A 144 -4.32 -1.10 -1.90
CA SER A 144 -3.74 -0.97 -0.57
C SER A 144 -3.42 0.48 -0.21
N HIS A 145 -2.80 1.22 -1.13
CA HIS A 145 -2.51 2.65 -0.95
C HIS A 145 -3.80 3.47 -0.83
N ARG A 146 -4.78 3.23 -1.71
CA ARG A 146 -6.09 3.89 -1.66
C ARG A 146 -6.81 3.60 -0.34
N LYS A 147 -6.79 2.36 0.13
CA LYS A 147 -7.35 1.95 1.43
C LYS A 147 -6.69 2.70 2.58
N LYS A 148 -5.36 2.84 2.57
CA LYS A 148 -4.62 3.62 3.57
C LYS A 148 -5.05 5.09 3.56
N MET A 149 -5.13 5.71 2.38
CA MET A 149 -5.55 7.10 2.24
C MET A 149 -6.99 7.34 2.73
N LEU A 150 -7.92 6.43 2.41
CA LEU A 150 -9.30 6.51 2.90
C LEU A 150 -9.37 6.44 4.42
N LYS A 151 -8.60 5.55 5.06
CA LYS A 151 -8.55 5.46 6.53
C LYS A 151 -8.07 6.75 7.18
N ILE A 152 -7.06 7.39 6.61
CA ILE A 152 -6.56 8.68 7.11
C ILE A 152 -7.67 9.73 6.99
N LYS A 153 -8.32 9.82 5.82
CA LYS A 153 -9.39 10.79 5.59
C LYS A 153 -10.59 10.59 6.52
N ILE A 154 -10.97 9.34 6.80
CA ILE A 154 -12.03 9.02 7.76
C ILE A 154 -11.63 9.49 9.16
N ALA A 155 -10.41 9.16 9.61
CA ALA A 155 -9.92 9.60 10.92
C ALA A 155 -9.88 11.13 11.07
N ASP A 156 -9.49 11.86 10.02
CA ASP A 156 -9.51 13.32 10.00
C ASP A 156 -10.95 13.88 10.12
N LEU A 157 -11.91 13.28 9.42
CA LEU A 157 -13.32 13.67 9.49
C LEU A 157 -13.96 13.31 10.84
N GLU A 158 -13.61 12.18 11.44
CA GLU A 158 -14.02 11.81 12.80
C GLU A 158 -13.53 12.84 13.82
N ALA A 159 -12.26 13.28 13.69
CA ALA A 159 -11.70 14.31 14.56
C ALA A 159 -12.39 15.67 14.37
N ASP A 160 -12.73 16.05 13.14
CA ASP A 160 -13.48 17.28 12.86
C ASP A 160 -14.94 17.18 13.33
N LEU A 161 -15.58 16.02 13.21
CA LEU A 161 -16.91 15.75 13.75
C LEU A 161 -16.93 15.95 15.28
N GLU A 162 -15.96 15.37 15.98
CA GLU A 162 -15.84 15.49 17.43
C GLU A 162 -15.66 16.97 17.86
N LYS A 163 -14.85 17.75 17.14
CA LYS A 163 -14.72 19.20 17.39
C LYS A 163 -16.07 19.90 17.22
N GLN A 164 -16.82 19.56 16.18
CA GLN A 164 -18.09 20.20 15.88
C GLN A 164 -19.16 19.87 16.91
N VAL A 165 -19.23 18.61 17.35
CA VAL A 165 -20.12 18.17 18.44
C VAL A 165 -19.77 18.87 19.75
N ARG A 166 -18.47 19.04 20.07
CA ARG A 166 -18.04 19.81 21.25
C ARG A 166 -18.45 21.27 21.17
N SER A 167 -18.25 21.92 20.02
CA SER A 167 -18.68 23.31 19.80
C SER A 167 -20.19 23.46 19.95
N GLN A 168 -20.98 22.54 19.38
CA GLN A 168 -22.42 22.52 19.53
C GLN A 168 -22.83 22.40 21.01
N ARG A 169 -22.27 21.45 21.76
CA ARG A 169 -22.53 21.28 23.19
C ARG A 169 -22.18 22.54 24.00
N SER A 170 -21.06 23.19 23.67
CA SER A 170 -20.67 24.45 24.31
C SER A 170 -21.68 25.58 24.06
N LEU A 171 -22.23 25.66 22.85
CA LEU A 171 -23.27 26.64 22.50
C LEU A 171 -24.60 26.32 23.18
N GLU A 172 -24.96 25.04 23.29
CA GLU A 172 -26.14 24.59 24.04
C GLU A 172 -26.04 24.95 25.53
N MET A 173 -24.86 24.82 26.14
CA MET A 173 -24.62 25.30 27.51
C MET A 173 -24.75 26.83 27.61
N LEU A 174 -24.18 27.57 26.67
CA LEU A 174 -24.26 29.04 26.63
C LEU A 174 -25.71 29.52 26.48
N LEU A 175 -26.53 28.81 25.72
CA LEU A 175 -27.95 29.13 25.53
C LEU A 175 -28.72 29.19 26.87
N GLY A 176 -28.31 28.39 27.86
CA GLY A 176 -28.91 28.39 29.20
C GLY A 176 -28.51 29.58 30.08
N VAL A 177 -27.41 30.28 29.77
CA VAL A 177 -26.83 31.35 30.60
C VAL A 177 -26.89 32.73 29.92
N VAL A 178 -27.10 32.76 28.59
CA VAL A 178 -27.12 34.00 27.81
C VAL A 178 -28.43 34.79 28.00
N GLU A 179 -28.33 36.12 27.93
CA GLU A 179 -29.48 37.03 27.93
C GLU A 179 -30.47 36.72 26.79
N GLU A 180 -31.76 36.96 27.05
CA GLU A 180 -32.87 36.64 26.13
C GLU A 180 -32.71 37.29 24.73
N ASN A 181 -32.19 38.52 24.70
CA ASN A 181 -31.91 39.28 23.48
C ASN A 181 -30.88 38.60 22.55
N ARG A 182 -30.00 37.74 23.08
CA ARG A 182 -28.90 37.06 22.34
C ARG A 182 -29.17 35.57 22.13
N LYS A 183 -30.21 35.00 22.74
CA LYS A 183 -30.58 33.59 22.54
C LYS A 183 -30.84 33.25 21.08
N LYS A 184 -31.44 34.16 20.31
CA LYS A 184 -31.69 33.95 18.88
C LYS A 184 -30.40 33.70 18.09
N GLU A 185 -29.35 34.49 18.34
CA GLU A 185 -28.04 34.34 17.70
C GLU A 185 -27.38 33.01 18.10
N VAL A 186 -27.47 32.63 19.38
CA VAL A 186 -26.93 31.35 19.87
C VAL A 186 -27.67 30.15 19.25
N MET A 187 -29.00 30.21 19.12
CA MET A 187 -29.79 29.17 18.46
C MET A 187 -29.44 29.03 16.97
N GLU A 188 -29.21 30.14 16.27
CA GLU A 188 -28.77 30.11 14.87
C GLU A 188 -27.39 29.43 14.73
N ASN A 189 -26.45 29.76 15.62
CA ASN A 189 -25.13 29.12 15.67
C ASN A 189 -25.21 27.62 15.97
N ILE A 190 -26.11 27.19 16.87
CA ILE A 190 -26.38 25.77 17.13
C ILE A 190 -26.95 25.10 15.86
N GLY A 191 -27.88 25.77 15.17
CA GLY A 191 -28.45 25.29 13.90
C GLY A 191 -27.39 25.12 12.81
N MET A 192 -26.47 26.07 12.66
CA MET A 192 -25.31 25.94 11.77
C MET A 192 -24.41 24.78 12.19
N CYS A 193 -24.20 24.59 13.51
CA CYS A 193 -23.39 23.48 13.99
C CYS A 193 -24.02 22.12 13.65
N ALA A 194 -25.33 21.98 13.86
CA ALA A 194 -26.07 20.77 13.53
C ALA A 194 -25.99 20.44 12.03
N GLN A 195 -26.12 21.42 11.14
CA GLN A 195 -25.97 21.21 9.70
C GLN A 195 -24.57 20.72 9.31
N LEU A 196 -23.53 21.29 9.92
CA LEU A 196 -22.15 20.85 9.69
C LEU A 196 -21.89 19.45 10.23
N VAL A 197 -22.44 19.09 11.40
CA VAL A 197 -22.39 17.73 11.95
C VAL A 197 -23.01 16.73 10.98
N GLU A 198 -24.21 17.01 10.48
CA GLU A 198 -24.90 16.12 9.54
C GLU A 198 -24.13 15.99 8.23
N LYS A 199 -23.60 17.09 7.69
CA LYS A 199 -22.75 17.05 6.51
C LYS A 199 -21.52 16.14 6.71
N ILE A 200 -20.78 16.32 7.81
CA ILE A 200 -19.60 15.51 8.09
C ILE A 200 -19.99 14.03 8.25
N LYS A 201 -21.10 13.72 8.94
CA LYS A 201 -21.60 12.34 9.04
C LYS A 201 -21.91 11.72 7.68
N THR A 202 -22.58 12.46 6.78
CA THR A 202 -22.89 11.94 5.44
C THR A 202 -21.62 11.62 4.65
N GLU A 203 -20.62 12.51 4.67
CA GLU A 203 -19.32 12.28 4.02
C GLU A 203 -18.57 11.10 4.64
N LEU A 204 -18.63 10.94 5.97
CA LEU A 204 -18.02 9.83 6.69
C LEU A 204 -18.64 8.49 6.24
N THR A 205 -19.97 8.40 6.21
CA THR A 205 -20.68 7.19 5.76
C THR A 205 -20.36 6.83 4.30
N GLU A 206 -20.23 7.81 3.40
CA GLU A 206 -19.86 7.58 1.99
C GLU A 206 -18.44 7.00 1.87
N LEU A 207 -17.50 7.53 2.66
CA LEU A 207 -16.12 7.06 2.68
C LEU A 207 -15.98 5.69 3.34
N GLU A 208 -16.76 5.39 4.37
CA GLU A 208 -16.83 4.07 4.99
C GLU A 208 -17.34 3.01 4.01
N VAL A 209 -18.40 3.30 3.25
CA VAL A 209 -18.91 2.41 2.20
C VAL A 209 -17.84 2.17 1.13
N SER A 210 -17.15 3.23 0.71
CA SER A 210 -16.01 3.13 -0.23
C SER A 210 -14.90 2.23 0.33
N LEU A 211 -14.57 2.36 1.62
CA LEU A 211 -13.56 1.54 2.30
C LEU A 211 -13.98 0.06 2.42
N HIS A 212 -15.27 -0.19 2.68
CA HIS A 212 -15.84 -1.54 2.76
C HIS A 212 -15.79 -2.24 1.39
N SER A 213 -16.22 -1.56 0.32
CA SER A 213 -16.14 -2.08 -1.05
C SER A 213 -14.70 -2.48 -1.44
N LEU A 214 -13.72 -1.64 -1.10
CA LEU A 214 -12.31 -1.98 -1.31
C LEU A 214 -11.88 -3.19 -0.48
N THR A 215 -12.38 -3.33 0.75
CA THR A 215 -12.03 -4.42 1.65
C THR A 215 -12.57 -5.76 1.16
N GLU A 216 -13.83 -5.82 0.72
CA GLU A 216 -14.41 -7.03 0.13
C GLU A 216 -13.62 -7.50 -1.10
N LYS A 217 -13.30 -6.57 -2.01
CA LYS A 217 -12.53 -6.85 -3.22
C LYS A 217 -11.10 -7.30 -2.92
N THR A 218 -10.47 -6.69 -1.93
CA THR A 218 -9.14 -7.07 -1.45
C THR A 218 -9.17 -8.46 -0.81
N THR A 219 -10.22 -8.88 -0.09
CA THR A 219 -10.20 -10.16 0.66
C THR A 219 -10.05 -11.38 -0.26
N ALA A 220 -10.64 -11.36 -1.46
CA ALA A 220 -10.57 -12.48 -2.41
C ALA A 220 -9.19 -12.62 -3.11
N SER A 221 -8.49 -11.54 -3.45
CA SER A 221 -7.16 -11.60 -4.07
C SER A 221 -6.02 -11.52 -3.03
N SER A 222 -6.21 -10.76 -1.97
CA SER A 222 -5.20 -10.52 -0.93
C SER A 222 -4.87 -11.78 -0.15
N GLN A 223 -5.80 -12.69 0.09
CA GLN A 223 -5.48 -13.93 0.83
C GLN A 223 -4.48 -14.81 0.07
N LYS A 224 -4.54 -14.82 -1.27
CA LYS A 224 -3.59 -15.55 -2.12
C LYS A 224 -2.25 -14.81 -2.24
N HIS A 225 -2.26 -13.49 -2.50
CA HIS A 225 -1.04 -12.71 -2.72
C HIS A 225 -0.29 -12.32 -1.43
N THR A 226 -0.99 -12.11 -0.32
CA THR A 226 -0.35 -11.86 0.99
C THR A 226 0.24 -13.12 1.55
N TRP A 227 -0.42 -14.27 1.44
CA TRP A 227 0.16 -15.56 1.85
C TRP A 227 1.41 -15.88 1.02
N LEU A 228 1.33 -15.84 -0.31
CA LEU A 228 2.49 -16.11 -1.18
C LEU A 228 3.68 -15.16 -0.93
N ASN A 229 3.45 -13.86 -0.75
CA ASN A 229 4.55 -12.91 -0.49
C ASN A 229 5.08 -12.98 0.94
N LYS A 230 4.21 -13.23 1.93
CA LYS A 230 4.60 -13.30 3.34
C LYS A 230 5.32 -14.61 3.62
N ASP A 231 4.87 -15.71 3.02
CA ASP A 231 5.55 -17.00 3.06
C ASP A 231 6.91 -16.93 2.39
N ARG A 232 7.01 -16.28 1.22
CA ARG A 232 8.30 -16.09 0.56
C ARG A 232 9.27 -15.27 1.42
N ARG A 233 8.80 -14.18 2.07
CA ARG A 233 9.63 -13.37 2.97
C ARG A 233 10.06 -14.12 4.23
N VAL A 234 9.15 -14.88 4.84
CA VAL A 234 9.44 -15.71 6.02
C VAL A 234 10.43 -16.82 5.66
N LEU A 235 10.27 -17.43 4.49
CA LEU A 235 11.15 -18.48 3.99
C LEU A 235 12.55 -17.97 3.66
N THR A 236 12.65 -16.79 3.01
CA THR A 236 13.94 -16.12 2.81
C THR A 236 14.60 -15.74 4.13
N ALA A 237 13.83 -15.22 5.10
CA ALA A 237 14.36 -14.92 6.43
C ALA A 237 14.87 -16.19 7.13
N LEU A 238 14.12 -17.29 7.06
CA LEU A 238 14.51 -18.57 7.65
C LEU A 238 15.80 -19.12 7.04
N ILE A 239 15.94 -19.08 5.71
CA ILE A 239 17.17 -19.50 5.03
C ILE A 239 18.36 -18.63 5.44
N ASN A 240 18.17 -17.31 5.52
CA ASN A 240 19.23 -16.40 5.95
C ASN A 240 19.64 -16.68 7.40
N THR A 241 18.69 -16.87 8.31
CA THR A 241 19.01 -17.21 9.71
C THR A 241 19.73 -18.54 9.82
N GLU A 242 19.35 -19.56 9.03
CA GLU A 242 20.05 -20.85 9.01
C GLU A 242 21.47 -20.72 8.43
N LYS A 243 21.65 -19.86 7.43
CA LYS A 243 22.97 -19.54 6.87
C LYS A 243 23.85 -18.81 7.87
N ASP A 244 23.29 -17.85 8.60
CA ASP A 244 24.01 -17.12 9.65
C ASP A 244 24.40 -18.08 10.79
N TYR A 245 23.50 -19.00 11.18
CA TYR A 245 23.80 -20.05 12.15
C TYR A 245 24.94 -20.98 11.68
N CYS A 246 24.94 -21.39 10.41
CA CYS A 246 26.06 -22.15 9.82
C CYS A 246 27.38 -21.37 9.89
N ASN A 247 27.36 -20.06 9.59
CA ASN A 247 28.55 -19.20 9.64
C ASN A 247 29.07 -19.02 11.08
N ASP A 248 28.18 -18.87 12.05
CA ASP A 248 28.54 -18.75 13.47
C ASP A 248 29.17 -20.05 13.97
N LEU A 249 28.59 -21.20 13.62
CA LEU A 249 29.15 -22.52 13.92
C LEU A 249 30.50 -22.74 13.24
N GLU A 250 30.65 -22.33 11.98
CA GLU A 250 31.93 -22.44 11.26
C GLU A 250 33.00 -21.52 11.85
N THR A 251 32.63 -20.30 12.25
CA THR A 251 33.51 -19.37 12.98
C THR A 251 33.92 -19.97 14.32
N LEU A 252 32.97 -20.55 15.06
CA LEU A 252 33.24 -21.18 16.36
C LEU A 252 34.15 -22.41 16.20
N VAL A 253 33.95 -23.25 15.18
CA VAL A 253 34.85 -24.36 14.85
C VAL A 253 36.24 -23.85 14.44
N CYS A 254 36.33 -22.82 13.60
CA CYS A 254 37.60 -22.27 13.14
C CYS A 254 38.39 -21.56 14.26
N GLU A 255 37.72 -20.83 15.15
CA GLU A 255 38.38 -20.11 16.23
C GLU A 255 38.70 -21.01 17.43
N ALA A 256 37.84 -21.99 17.73
CA ALA A 256 37.96 -22.81 18.92
C ALA A 256 38.64 -24.17 18.69
N LEU A 257 38.36 -24.86 17.58
CA LEU A 257 38.93 -26.18 17.27
C LEU A 257 40.20 -26.09 16.41
N SER A 258 40.26 -25.17 15.44
CA SER A 258 41.45 -25.01 14.58
C SER A 258 42.61 -24.22 15.23
N GLY A 259 42.49 -23.84 16.50
CA GLY A 259 43.65 -23.54 17.35
C GLY A 259 44.28 -22.15 17.24
N VAL A 260 43.70 -21.19 16.52
CA VAL A 260 44.35 -19.86 16.31
C VAL A 260 44.38 -19.00 17.59
N LYS A 261 43.34 -19.06 18.45
CA LYS A 261 43.27 -18.28 19.71
C LYS A 261 43.42 -19.13 20.97
N LEU A 262 42.94 -20.38 20.96
CA LEU A 262 42.91 -21.20 22.19
C LEU A 262 44.26 -21.88 22.48
N GLN A 263 44.99 -22.34 21.45
CA GLN A 263 46.30 -22.97 21.65
C GLN A 263 47.44 -21.97 21.91
N SER A 264 47.25 -20.69 21.57
CA SER A 264 48.25 -19.64 21.81
C SER A 264 48.26 -19.08 23.24
N THR A 265 47.26 -19.41 24.08
CA THR A 265 47.04 -18.76 25.40
C THR A 265 47.33 -19.65 26.62
N GLN A 266 48.21 -20.65 26.53
CA GLN A 266 48.69 -21.45 27.69
C GLN A 266 47.65 -22.29 28.48
N LEU A 267 46.52 -22.69 27.90
CA LEU A 267 45.61 -23.67 28.52
C LEU A 267 45.90 -25.08 27.97
N LYS A 268 47.00 -25.69 28.43
CA LYS A 268 47.47 -27.01 27.96
C LYS A 268 46.56 -28.20 28.36
N ASP A 269 45.63 -28.00 29.30
CA ASP A 269 44.77 -29.05 29.86
C ASP A 269 43.26 -28.79 29.62
N LEU A 270 42.89 -28.03 28.57
CA LEU A 270 41.47 -27.89 28.22
C LEU A 270 41.03 -29.09 27.35
N ASP A 271 40.11 -29.90 27.88
CA ASP A 271 39.43 -30.95 27.12
C ASP A 271 38.47 -30.31 26.09
N CYS A 272 39.01 -29.95 24.92
CA CYS A 272 38.23 -29.39 23.81
C CYS A 272 37.17 -30.37 23.28
N GLU A 273 37.40 -31.68 23.42
CA GLU A 273 36.47 -32.72 22.95
C GLU A 273 35.25 -32.80 23.88
N GLY A 274 35.43 -32.61 25.19
CA GLY A 274 34.34 -32.43 26.15
C GLY A 274 33.65 -31.06 26.10
N LEU A 275 34.37 -29.99 25.74
CA LEU A 275 33.84 -28.61 25.73
C LEU A 275 33.04 -28.27 24.47
N PHE A 276 33.53 -28.69 23.30
CA PHE A 276 32.90 -28.43 22.01
C PHE A 276 32.11 -29.63 21.50
N GLY A 277 32.38 -30.83 22.00
CA GLY A 277 31.59 -32.02 21.70
C GLY A 277 31.40 -32.25 20.20
N LYS A 278 30.19 -32.64 19.81
CA LYS A 278 29.83 -32.96 18.42
C LYS A 278 29.53 -31.74 17.54
N ILE A 279 30.12 -30.58 17.82
CA ILE A 279 29.80 -29.33 17.09
C ILE A 279 30.09 -29.43 15.60
N GLU A 280 31.08 -30.22 15.19
CA GLU A 280 31.35 -30.52 13.77
C GLU A 280 30.22 -31.32 13.13
N SER A 281 29.66 -32.31 13.85
CA SER A 281 28.51 -33.09 13.38
C SER A 281 27.23 -32.24 13.34
N ILE A 282 27.07 -31.28 14.25
CA ILE A 282 25.97 -30.30 14.25
C ILE A 282 26.11 -29.36 13.05
N LEU A 283 27.32 -28.86 12.77
CA LEU A 283 27.61 -28.04 11.59
C LEU A 283 27.32 -28.81 10.29
N GLU A 284 27.73 -30.08 10.20
CA GLU A 284 27.46 -30.91 9.03
C GLU A 284 25.94 -31.14 8.83
N THR A 285 25.21 -31.32 9.92
CA THR A 285 23.75 -31.51 9.89
C THR A 285 23.02 -30.21 9.52
N SER A 286 23.45 -29.06 10.05
CA SER A 286 22.90 -27.75 9.70
C SER A 286 23.20 -27.36 8.25
N LYS A 287 24.41 -27.64 7.73
CA LYS A 287 24.73 -27.47 6.30
C LYS A 287 23.86 -28.35 5.39
N LYS A 288 23.56 -29.59 5.80
CA LYS A 288 22.62 -30.47 5.07
C LYS A 288 21.19 -29.92 5.11
N LEU A 289 20.75 -29.39 6.25
CA LEU A 289 19.45 -28.74 6.40
C LEU A 289 19.34 -27.50 5.52
N LEU A 290 20.35 -26.63 5.53
CA LEU A 290 20.42 -25.44 4.67
C LEU A 290 20.33 -25.82 3.18
N ASN A 291 21.11 -26.79 2.73
CA ASN A 291 21.05 -27.28 1.35
C ASN A 291 19.67 -27.87 0.99
N SER A 292 19.04 -28.60 1.91
CA SER A 292 17.70 -29.14 1.71
C SER A 292 16.65 -28.02 1.64
N LEU A 293 16.75 -27.00 2.48
CA LEU A 293 15.87 -25.83 2.47
C LEU A 293 16.01 -25.07 1.15
N GLU A 294 17.24 -24.74 0.75
CA GLU A 294 17.47 -24.04 -0.52
C GLU A 294 17.02 -24.84 -1.73
N ASN A 295 17.25 -26.17 -1.75
CA ASN A 295 16.77 -27.04 -2.82
C ASN A 295 15.24 -27.08 -2.86
N ALA A 296 14.57 -27.23 -1.72
CA ALA A 296 13.10 -27.22 -1.68
C ALA A 296 12.51 -25.90 -2.20
N VAL A 297 13.16 -24.76 -1.94
CA VAL A 297 12.76 -23.46 -2.49
C VAL A 297 13.01 -23.36 -3.99
N ARG A 298 14.16 -23.84 -4.47
CA ARG A 298 14.47 -23.93 -5.91
C ARG A 298 13.49 -24.86 -6.65
N GLU A 299 13.10 -25.97 -6.03
CA GLU A 299 12.14 -26.95 -6.58
C GLU A 299 10.71 -26.40 -6.60
N GLN A 300 10.28 -25.62 -5.60
CA GLN A 300 8.97 -24.95 -5.64
C GLN A 300 8.86 -23.96 -6.79
N GLY A 301 9.94 -23.23 -7.11
CA GLY A 301 10.01 -22.39 -8.31
C GLY A 301 9.90 -23.18 -9.62
N ARG A 302 10.19 -24.49 -9.61
CA ARG A 302 10.15 -25.38 -10.78
C ARG A 302 8.87 -26.23 -10.86
N LYS A 303 8.19 -26.47 -9.73
CA LYS A 303 6.91 -27.19 -9.64
C LYS A 303 5.68 -26.28 -9.82
N GLY A 304 5.84 -24.96 -9.70
CA GLY A 304 4.81 -24.01 -10.15
C GLY A 304 4.43 -24.16 -11.62
N SER A 305 5.35 -24.60 -12.48
CA SER A 305 5.08 -24.90 -13.90
C SER A 305 4.59 -26.34 -14.18
N ARG A 306 4.35 -27.14 -13.15
CA ARG A 306 3.90 -28.55 -13.30
C ARG A 306 2.94 -28.93 -12.19
N THR A 307 1.77 -28.29 -12.15
CA THR A 307 0.49 -28.94 -11.84
C THR A 307 -0.63 -27.90 -11.89
N TRP A 308 -1.72 -28.31 -12.54
CA TRP A 308 -2.96 -27.60 -12.90
C TRP A 308 -2.90 -26.74 -14.15
#